data_AF-A0A2E7K467-F1
#
_entry.id   AF-A0A2E7K467-F1
#
_cell.length_a   1.000
_cell.length_b   1.000
_cell.length_c   1.000
_cell.angle_alpha   90.00
_cell.angle_beta   90.00
_cell.angle_gamma   90.00
#
_symmetry.space_group_name_H-M   'P 1'
#
loop_
_entity.id
_entity.type
_entity.pdbx_description
1 polymer ?
#
loop_
_entity_poly.entity_id
_entity_poly.type
_entity_poly.pdbx_seq_one_letter_code
_entity_poly.pdbx_strand_id
1 'polypeptide(L)' 'ARIREVAEKNDVPIVRNPPLARLLHAEADMDAEIPLTYYKAVAEVIGYVYKLQGYDPSAAMNTKPK' A
#
# COMPACT_ATOMS: atom_id res chain seq x y z
N ALA A 1 -16.18 -9.43 6.71
CA ALA A 1 -15.19 -10.46 6.33
C ALA A 1 -14.99 -10.59 4.82
N ARG A 2 -15.99 -10.23 3.99
CA ARG A 2 -15.98 -10.49 2.54
C ARG A 2 -14.75 -9.99 1.78
N ILE A 3 -14.27 -8.79 2.07
CA ILE A 3 -13.10 -8.21 1.39
C ILE A 3 -11.82 -9.02 1.69
N ARG A 4 -11.67 -9.55 2.91
CA ARG A 4 -10.50 -10.35 3.29
C ARG A 4 -10.48 -11.70 2.58
N GLU A 5 -11.63 -12.37 2.54
CA GLU A 5 -11.77 -13.64 1.80
C GLU A 5 -11.46 -13.48 0.31
N VAL A 6 -11.90 -12.37 -0.30
CA VAL A 6 -11.60 -12.08 -1.70
C VAL A 6 -10.12 -11.74 -1.89
N ALA A 7 -9.53 -10.96 -0.99
CA ALA A 7 -8.10 -10.64 -1.02
C ALA A 7 -7.23 -11.91 -0.97
N GLU A 8 -7.53 -12.83 -0.04
CA GLU A 8 -6.83 -14.11 0.09
C GLU A 8 -6.94 -14.97 -1.18
N LYS A 9 -8.11 -15.00 -1.83
CA LYS A 9 -8.32 -15.76 -3.08
C LYS A 9 -7.59 -15.20 -4.30
N ASN A 10 -7.17 -13.93 -4.25
CA ASN A 10 -6.48 -13.25 -5.35
C ASN A 10 -5.02 -12.96 -5.00
N ASP A 11 -4.47 -13.61 -3.97
CA ASP A 11 -3.10 -13.41 -3.50
C ASP A 11 -2.77 -11.94 -3.18
N VAL A 12 -3.76 -11.16 -2.75
CA VAL A 12 -3.60 -9.76 -2.35
C VAL A 12 -3.08 -9.71 -0.91
N PRO A 13 -1.89 -9.16 -0.66
CA PRO A 13 -1.31 -9.10 0.69
C PRO A 13 -2.14 -8.23 1.64
N ILE A 14 -2.41 -8.75 2.84
CA ILE A 14 -3.18 -8.03 3.86
C ILE A 14 -2.26 -7.47 4.93
N VAL A 15 -2.10 -6.15 4.97
CA VAL A 15 -1.30 -5.45 5.97
C VAL A 15 -2.20 -4.85 7.05
N ARG A 16 -1.99 -5.23 8.32
CA ARG A 16 -2.80 -4.72 9.43
C ARG A 16 -2.19 -3.44 10.01
N ASN A 17 -2.74 -2.29 9.62
CA ASN A 17 -2.42 -0.99 10.20
C ASN A 17 -3.71 -0.24 10.61
N PRO A 18 -4.24 -0.48 11.82
CA PRO A 18 -5.53 0.10 12.25
C PRO A 18 -5.57 1.63 12.26
N PRO A 19 -4.53 2.37 12.71
CA PRO A 19 -4.51 3.83 12.65
C PRO A 19 -4.66 4.38 11.22
N LEU A 20 -3.82 3.93 10.28
CA LEU A 20 -3.86 4.40 8.89
C LEU A 20 -5.17 4.02 8.19
N ALA A 21 -5.65 2.79 8.42
CA ALA A 21 -6.90 2.33 7.84
C ALA A 21 -8.10 3.17 8.27
N ARG A 22 -8.14 3.61 9.53
CA ARG A 22 -9.20 4.50 10.04
C ARG A 22 -9.14 5.88 9.42
N LEU A 23 -7.95 6.45 9.27
CA LEU A 23 -7.75 7.76 8.64
C LEU A 23 -8.17 7.73 7.16
N LEU A 24 -7.67 6.75 6.40
CA LEU A 24 -8.05 6.60 4.99
C LEU A 24 -9.54 6.36 4.82
N HIS A 25 -10.18 5.57 5.68
CA HIS A 25 -11.63 5.36 5.63
C HIS A 25 -12.43 6.62 5.99
N ALA A 26 -11.87 7.54 6.78
CA ALA A 26 -12.56 8.76 7.19
C ALA A 26 -12.40 9.91 6.19
N GLU A 27 -11.26 9.99 5.50
CA GLU A 27 -10.90 11.15 4.64
C GLU A 27 -10.80 10.83 3.15
N ALA A 28 -10.66 9.57 2.75
CA ALA A 28 -10.62 9.19 1.34
C ALA A 28 -11.98 8.61 0.91
N ASP A 29 -12.57 9.23 -0.11
CA ASP A 29 -13.76 8.71 -0.77
C ASP A 29 -13.41 7.55 -1.72
N MET A 30 -14.42 6.74 -2.06
CA MET A 30 -14.22 5.69 -3.05
C MET A 30 -13.86 6.30 -4.40
N ASP A 31 -12.91 5.65 -5.09
CA ASP A 31 -12.36 6.07 -6.39
C ASP A 31 -11.69 7.45 -6.41
N ALA A 32 -11.50 8.08 -5.24
CA ALA A 32 -10.77 9.33 -5.10
C ALA A 32 -9.25 9.09 -4.95
N GLU A 33 -8.46 10.10 -5.33
CA GLU A 33 -7.03 10.09 -5.04
C GLU A 33 -6.76 10.22 -3.54
N ILE A 34 -5.65 9.63 -3.10
CA ILE A 34 -5.22 9.70 -1.70
C ILE A 34 -4.85 11.16 -1.39
N PRO A 35 -5.25 11.72 -0.24
CA PRO A 35 -4.78 13.04 0.16
C PRO A 35 -3.26 13.08 0.36
N LEU A 36 -2.62 14.19 -0.04
CA LEU A 36 -1.16 14.36 0.03
C LEU A 36 -0.58 14.08 1.43
N THR A 37 -1.34 14.42 2.48
CA THR A 37 -0.99 14.17 3.89
C THR A 37 -0.66 12.70 4.18
N TYR A 38 -1.28 11.77 3.45
CA TYR A 38 -1.13 10.32 3.66
C TYR A 38 -0.14 9.65 2.70
N TYR A 39 0.42 10.38 1.73
CA TYR A 39 1.31 9.80 0.73
C TYR A 39 2.49 9.07 1.34
N LYS A 40 3.12 9.65 2.36
CA LYS A 40 4.26 9.03 3.04
C LYS A 40 3.86 7.71 3.70
N ALA A 41 2.76 7.71 4.46
CA ALA A 41 2.31 6.52 5.17
C ALA A 41 1.88 5.40 4.21
N VAL A 42 1.23 5.76 3.09
CA VAL A 42 0.87 4.78 2.05
C VAL A 42 2.10 4.25 1.31
N ALA A 43 3.07 5.11 0.99
CA ALA A 43 4.31 4.70 0.33
C ALA A 43 5.11 3.70 1.20
N GLU A 44 5.13 3.88 2.52
CA GLU A 44 5.73 2.93 3.46
C GLU A 44 5.05 1.55 3.39
N VAL A 45 3.71 1.51 3.30
CA VAL A 45 2.96 0.26 3.15
C VAL A 45 3.24 -0.40 1.80
N ILE A 46 3.25 0.35 0.70
CA ILE A 46 3.58 -0.19 -0.63
C ILE A 46 4.99 -0.77 -0.64
N GLY A 47 5.97 -0.03 -0.08
CA GLY A 47 7.34 -0.51 0.04
C GLY A 47 7.46 -1.78 0.87
N TYR A 48 6.66 -1.92 1.94
CA TYR A 48 6.60 -3.14 2.73
C TYR A 48 6.04 -4.33 1.94
N VAL A 49 4.93 -4.13 1.21
CA VAL A 49 4.33 -5.18 0.35
C VAL A 49 5.30 -5.62 -0.74
N TYR A 50 5.98 -4.67 -1.38
CA TYR A 50 6.98 -4.96 -2.41
C TYR A 50 8.13 -5.81 -1.88
N LYS A 51 8.68 -5.45 -0.71
CA LYS A 51 9.72 -6.26 -0.05
C LYS A 51 9.23 -7.67 0.29
N LEU A 52 7.98 -7.81 0.74
CA LEU A 52 7.37 -9.13 0.99
C LEU A 52 7.27 -9.98 -0.29
N GLN A 53 7.03 -9.35 -1.43
CA GLN A 53 7.00 -10.01 -2.74
C GLN A 53 8.39 -10.21 -3.36
N GLY A 54 9.47 -9.87 -2.64
CA GLY A 54 10.85 -9.96 -3.14
C GLY A 54 11.21 -8.88 -4.17
N TYR A 55 10.36 -7.87 -4.36
CA TYR A 55 10.66 -6.70 -5.16
C TYR A 55 11.36 -5.68 -4.27
N ASP A 56 12.65 -5.43 -4.53
CA ASP A 56 13.38 -4.35 -3.88
C ASP A 56 13.34 -3.08 -4.78
N PRO A 57 12.45 -2.12 -4.51
CA PRO A 57 12.37 -0.90 -5.30
C PRO A 57 13.66 -0.05 -5.21
N SER A 58 14.49 -0.24 -4.18
CA SER A 58 15.78 0.47 -4.06
C SER A 58 16.81 -0.03 -5.08
N ALA A 59 16.71 -1.29 -5.50
CA ALA A 59 17.55 -1.83 -6.57
C ALA A 59 17.18 -1.24 -7.94
N ALA A 60 15.89 -0.97 -8.19
CA ALA A 60 15.41 -0.36 -9.44
C ALA A 60 15.71 1.15 -9.52
N MET A 61 15.52 1.92 -8.44
CA MET A 61 15.75 3.37 -8.41
C MET A 61 17.24 3.79 -8.47
N ASN A 62 18.19 2.88 -8.22
CA ASN A 62 19.62 3.14 -8.39
C ASN A 62 20.10 3.04 -9.85
N THR A 63 19.23 2.65 -10.79
CA THR A 63 19.53 2.77 -12.22
C THR A 63 19.13 4.16 -12.72
N LYS A 64 19.91 5.19 -12.33
CA LYS A 64 19.88 6.46 -13.08
C LYS A 64 20.21 6.13 -14.54
N PRO A 65 19.37 6.51 -15.53
CA PRO A 65 19.82 6.48 -16.91
C PRO A 65 21.02 7.44 -17.01
N LYS A 66 22.13 6.92 -17.55
CA LYS A 66 23.22 7.77 -18.05
C LYS A 66 22.72 8.60 -19.23
#